data_AF-A0A1F5B079-F1
#
_entry.id   AF-A0A1F5B079-F1
#
_cell.length_a   1.000
_cell.length_b   1.000
_cell.length_c   1.000
_cell.angle_alpha   90.00
_cell.angle_beta   90.00
_cell.angle_gamma   90.00
#
_symmetry.space_group_name_H-M   'P 1'
#
loop_
_entity.id
_entity.type
_entity.pdbx_description
1 polymer ?
#
loop_
_entity_poly.entity_id
_entity_poly.type
_entity_poly.pdbx_seq_one_letter_code
_entity_poly.pdbx_strand_id
1 'polypeptide(L)'
;MNNVKVENQLYFKAGLAFDSYKQALKAFESYLASPGLGATPEYYKARNYLRDADKFYEESFAEAKKLLGPLPPYASSEFEKWRTDFLSQNKILVESQEFAALKEELFQNGQLVRWIESPDLERLLAKDYEAQKTGKRKMANIKVRIMLDRLQELAALASGLKKRAQEKLQGGA
;
A
#
# COMPACT_ATOMS: atom_id res chain seq x y z
N MET A 1 -30.57 13.74 7.48
CA MET A 1 -29.19 13.32 7.83
C MET A 1 -28.36 13.41 6.55
N ASN A 2 -27.46 14.39 6.47
CA ASN A 2 -26.57 14.53 5.31
C ASN A 2 -25.60 13.35 5.30
N ASN A 3 -25.80 12.46 4.33
CA ASN A 3 -24.97 11.28 4.10
C ASN A 3 -23.67 11.76 3.43
N VAL A 4 -22.82 12.45 4.18
CA VAL A 4 -21.48 12.78 3.71
C VAL A 4 -20.75 11.45 3.64
N LYS A 5 -20.60 10.91 2.42
CA LYS A 5 -19.69 9.80 2.17
C LYS A 5 -18.32 10.22 2.70
N VAL A 6 -17.95 9.71 3.87
CA VAL A 6 -16.61 9.91 4.41
C VAL A 6 -15.68 9.18 3.45
N GLU A 7 -14.89 9.95 2.71
CA GLU A 7 -13.94 9.39 1.77
C GLU A 7 -12.96 8.46 2.50
N ASN A 8 -12.75 7.26 1.94
CA ASN A 8 -11.83 6.30 2.52
C ASN A 8 -10.39 6.73 2.27
N GLN A 9 -9.89 7.62 3.13
CA GLN A 9 -8.55 8.18 3.02
C GLN A 9 -7.45 7.12 3.01
N LEU A 10 -7.64 5.99 3.73
CA LEU A 10 -6.68 4.88 3.71
C LEU A 10 -6.48 4.34 2.29
N TYR A 11 -7.58 3.96 1.63
CA TYR A 11 -7.53 3.40 0.27
C TYR A 11 -7.25 4.44 -0.79
N PHE A 12 -7.71 5.68 -0.62
CA PHE A 12 -7.36 6.78 -1.51
C PHE A 12 -5.85 7.02 -1.53
N LYS A 13 -5.23 7.22 -0.36
CA LYS A 13 -3.78 7.45 -0.24
C LYS A 13 -2.96 6.25 -0.68
N ALA A 14 -3.41 5.02 -0.34
CA ALA A 14 -2.75 3.82 -0.82
C ALA A 14 -2.77 3.73 -2.35
N GLY A 15 -3.89 4.06 -2.99
CA GLY A 15 -3.99 4.11 -4.45
C GLY A 15 -3.00 5.09 -5.06
N LEU A 16 -2.91 6.31 -4.52
CA LEU A 16 -1.92 7.30 -4.95
C LEU A 16 -0.48 6.81 -4.78
N ALA A 17 -0.20 6.11 -3.67
CA ALA A 17 1.12 5.51 -3.44
C ALA A 17 1.44 4.43 -4.49
N PHE A 18 0.50 3.51 -4.76
CA PHE A 18 0.66 2.47 -5.78
C PHE A 18 0.95 3.06 -7.16
N ASP A 19 0.15 4.04 -7.58
CA ASP A 19 0.30 4.67 -8.88
C ASP A 19 1.65 5.39 -8.98
N SER A 20 2.03 6.12 -7.94
CA SER A 20 3.29 6.87 -7.91
C SER A 20 4.50 5.93 -7.89
N TYR A 21 4.48 4.82 -7.14
CA TYR A 21 5.53 3.80 -7.20
C TYR A 21 5.64 3.17 -8.58
N LYS A 22 4.52 2.80 -9.23
CA LYS A 22 4.54 2.26 -10.60
C LYS A 22 5.18 3.23 -11.59
N GLN A 23 4.87 4.52 -11.48
CA GLN A 23 5.49 5.56 -12.32
C GLN A 23 6.98 5.73 -12.01
N ALA A 24 7.38 5.69 -10.74
CA ALA A 24 8.78 5.78 -10.33
C ALA A 24 9.61 4.60 -10.88
N LEU A 25 9.12 3.37 -10.69
CA LEU A 25 9.76 2.15 -11.18
C LEU A 25 9.98 2.21 -12.70
N LYS A 26 8.91 2.48 -13.46
CA LYS A 26 8.96 2.61 -14.92
C LYS A 26 9.94 3.69 -15.36
N ALA A 27 9.95 4.85 -14.70
CA ALA A 27 10.83 5.95 -15.04
C ALA A 27 12.30 5.64 -14.74
N PHE A 28 12.61 4.98 -13.61
CA PHE A 28 13.97 4.53 -13.30
C PHE A 28 14.45 3.45 -14.26
N GLU A 29 13.61 2.47 -14.60
CA GLU A 29 13.94 1.43 -15.58
C GLU A 29 14.23 2.03 -16.96
N SER A 30 13.37 2.95 -17.42
CA SER A 30 13.58 3.68 -18.67
C SER A 30 14.89 4.47 -18.65
N TYR A 31 15.18 5.18 -17.55
CA TYR A 31 16.44 5.90 -17.39
C TYR A 31 17.65 4.95 -17.45
N LEU A 32 17.58 3.81 -16.78
CA LEU A 32 18.65 2.83 -16.74
C LEU A 32 18.89 2.18 -18.11
N ALA A 33 17.83 1.94 -18.89
CA ALA A 33 17.90 1.36 -20.22
C ALA A 33 18.43 2.33 -21.30
N SER A 34 18.22 3.64 -21.14
CA SER A 34 18.66 4.63 -22.15
C SER A 34 20.18 4.71 -22.29
N PRO A 35 20.75 4.64 -23.50
CA PRO A 35 22.19 4.86 -23.69
C PRO A 35 22.54 6.35 -23.53
N GLY A 36 23.63 6.65 -22.82
CA GLY A 36 24.18 8.00 -22.67
C GLY A 36 23.56 8.87 -21.57
N LEU A 37 24.16 10.06 -21.37
CA LEU A 37 23.87 11.01 -20.28
C LEU A 37 22.64 11.90 -20.52
N GLY A 38 22.08 11.88 -21.73
CA GLY A 38 20.94 12.72 -22.12
C GLY A 38 19.64 12.44 -21.38
N ALA A 39 19.54 11.32 -20.64
CA ALA A 39 18.35 10.91 -19.90
C ALA A 39 18.21 11.56 -18.50
N THR A 40 18.94 12.64 -18.23
CA THR A 40 18.94 13.32 -16.93
C THR A 40 17.54 13.82 -16.48
N PRO A 41 16.67 14.35 -17.36
CA PRO A 41 15.30 14.70 -17.00
C PRO A 41 14.46 13.51 -16.49
N GLU A 42 14.64 12.33 -17.08
CA GLU A 42 13.95 11.10 -16.70
C GLU A 42 14.34 10.65 -15.30
N TYR A 43 15.63 10.79 -14.92
CA TYR A 43 16.08 10.53 -13.56
C TYR A 43 15.38 11.43 -12.54
N TYR A 44 15.32 12.74 -12.79
CA TYR A 44 14.67 13.67 -11.87
C TYR A 44 13.16 13.45 -11.81
N LYS A 45 12.53 13.10 -12.93
CA LYS A 45 11.12 12.70 -12.98
C LYS A 45 10.87 11.45 -12.12
N ALA A 46 11.70 10.42 -12.25
CA ALA A 46 11.61 9.20 -11.44
C ALA A 46 11.77 9.49 -9.95
N ARG A 47 12.73 10.34 -9.58
CA ARG A 47 12.96 10.77 -8.19
C ARG A 47 11.75 11.52 -7.61
N ASN A 48 11.10 12.38 -8.39
CA ASN A 48 9.91 13.11 -7.95
C ASN A 48 8.74 12.13 -7.69
N TYR A 49 8.50 11.18 -8.61
CA TYR A 49 7.49 10.15 -8.38
C TYR A 49 7.77 9.32 -7.14
N LEU A 50 9.02 8.93 -6.91
CA LEU A 50 9.39 8.18 -5.71
C LEU A 50 9.13 8.99 -4.43
N ARG A 51 9.52 10.26 -4.40
CA ARG A 51 9.24 11.14 -3.24
C ARG A 51 7.74 11.23 -2.95
N ASP A 52 6.93 11.42 -3.99
CA ASP A 52 5.49 11.53 -3.84
C ASP A 52 4.89 10.17 -3.39
N ALA A 53 5.40 9.05 -3.91
CA ALA A 53 5.02 7.70 -3.49
C ALA A 53 5.34 7.43 -2.01
N ASP A 54 6.54 7.78 -1.56
CA ASP A 54 6.98 7.65 -0.17
C ASP A 54 6.04 8.45 0.76
N LYS A 55 5.70 9.68 0.38
CA LYS A 55 4.76 10.53 1.11
C LYS A 55 3.38 9.88 1.23
N PHE A 56 2.80 9.42 0.12
CA PHE A 56 1.48 8.79 0.15
C PHE A 56 1.49 7.46 0.93
N TYR A 57 2.60 6.72 0.86
CA TYR A 57 2.78 5.52 1.67
C TYR A 57 2.76 5.84 3.17
N GLU A 58 3.52 6.83 3.62
CA GLU A 58 3.51 7.28 5.02
C GLU A 58 2.12 7.74 5.48
N GLU A 59 1.42 8.53 4.65
CA GLU A 59 0.06 8.98 4.96
C GLU A 59 -0.93 7.81 5.03
N SER A 60 -0.81 6.81 4.14
CA SER A 60 -1.64 5.60 4.18
C SER A 60 -1.37 4.78 5.45
N PHE A 61 -0.10 4.68 5.87
CA PHE A 61 0.29 4.00 7.10
C PHE A 61 -0.27 4.70 8.34
N ALA A 62 -0.28 6.03 8.36
CA ALA A 62 -0.88 6.82 9.42
C ALA A 62 -2.40 6.56 9.55
N GLU A 63 -3.13 6.52 8.44
CA GLU A 63 -4.56 6.16 8.45
C GLU A 63 -4.79 4.72 8.91
N ALA A 64 -3.96 3.77 8.46
CA ALA A 64 -4.03 2.38 8.91
C ALA A 64 -3.86 2.28 10.42
N LYS A 65 -2.90 3.03 11.00
CA LYS A 65 -2.66 3.07 12.45
C LYS A 65 -3.84 3.68 13.20
N LYS A 66 -4.46 4.73 12.68
CA LYS A 66 -5.67 5.35 13.25
C LYS A 66 -6.86 4.38 13.27
N LEU A 67 -7.06 3.65 12.18
CA LEU A 67 -8.22 2.78 12.00
C LEU A 67 -8.07 1.41 12.68
N LEU A 68 -6.87 0.83 12.65
CA LEU A 68 -6.64 -0.57 13.04
C LEU A 68 -5.66 -0.73 14.22
N GLY A 69 -5.03 0.36 14.65
CA GLY A 69 -4.16 0.37 15.81
C GLY A 69 -4.91 0.28 17.14
N PRO A 70 -4.16 0.12 18.24
CA PRO A 70 -4.72 0.20 19.58
C PRO A 70 -5.40 1.56 19.77
N LEU A 71 -6.57 1.55 20.42
CA LEU A 71 -7.24 2.79 20.76
C LEU A 71 -6.40 3.55 21.79
N PRO A 72 -6.22 4.87 21.62
CA PRO A 72 -5.65 5.70 22.67
C PRO A 72 -6.52 5.60 23.94
N PRO A 73 -5.93 5.68 25.16
CA PRO A 73 -6.69 5.62 26.41
C PRO A 73 -7.77 6.70 26.55
N TYR A 74 -7.63 7.80 25.81
CA TYR A 74 -8.53 8.94 25.79
C TYR A 74 -9.55 8.90 24.63
N ALA A 75 -9.64 7.79 23.89
CA ALA A 75 -10.60 7.65 22.81
C ALA A 75 -12.04 7.73 23.36
N SER A 76 -12.89 8.54 22.73
CA SER A 76 -14.31 8.61 23.08
C SER A 76 -15.07 7.39 22.53
N SER A 77 -16.18 7.04 23.18
CA SER A 77 -17.10 6.01 22.70
C SER A 77 -17.67 6.32 21.31
N GLU A 78 -17.86 7.61 20.99
CA GLU A 78 -18.27 8.07 19.67
C GLU A 78 -17.22 7.74 18.60
N PHE A 79 -15.93 7.95 18.91
CA PHE A 79 -14.85 7.59 18.00
C PHE A 79 -14.74 6.08 17.79
N GLU A 80 -14.89 5.28 18.85
CA GLU A 80 -14.88 3.81 18.74
C GLU A 80 -16.02 3.30 17.84
N LYS A 81 -17.22 3.86 18.01
CA LYS A 81 -18.38 3.55 17.19
C LYS A 81 -18.14 3.95 15.74
N TRP A 82 -17.74 5.20 15.49
CA TRP A 82 -17.40 5.68 14.15
C TRP A 82 -16.37 4.79 13.46
N ARG A 83 -15.31 4.40 14.17
CA ARG A 83 -14.25 3.55 13.62
C ARG A 83 -14.77 2.19 13.21
N THR A 84 -15.61 1.58 14.04
CA THR A 84 -16.22 0.27 13.77
C THR A 84 -17.17 0.34 12.57
N ASP A 85 -18.04 1.35 12.54
CA ASP A 85 -18.99 1.58 11.44
C ASP A 85 -18.24 1.84 10.13
N PHE A 86 -17.21 2.67 10.16
CA PHE A 86 -16.38 3.00 9.01
C PHE A 86 -15.68 1.76 8.42
N LEU A 87 -15.07 0.93 9.28
CA LEU A 87 -14.38 -0.30 8.88
C LEU A 87 -15.33 -1.30 8.20
N SER A 88 -16.54 -1.44 8.73
CA SER A 88 -17.59 -2.29 8.19
C SER A 88 -18.14 -1.76 6.86
N GLN A 89 -18.56 -0.48 6.83
CA GLN A 89 -19.13 0.15 5.63
C GLN A 89 -18.19 0.14 4.43
N ASN A 90 -16.88 0.26 4.68
CA ASN A 90 -15.85 0.26 3.63
C ASN A 90 -15.30 -1.15 3.30
N LYS A 91 -15.86 -2.21 3.89
CA LYS A 91 -15.42 -3.61 3.71
C LYS A 91 -13.90 -3.79 3.93
N ILE A 92 -13.34 -3.02 4.87
CA ILE A 92 -11.90 -3.02 5.17
C ILE A 92 -11.51 -4.29 5.92
N LEU A 93 -12.42 -4.79 6.76
CA LEU A 93 -12.21 -6.03 7.51
C LEU A 93 -12.56 -7.24 6.66
N VAL A 94 -11.97 -8.37 6.98
CA VAL A 94 -12.40 -9.68 6.46
C VAL A 94 -13.40 -10.34 7.38
N GLU A 95 -14.33 -11.07 6.79
CA GLU A 95 -15.34 -11.86 7.51
C GLU A 95 -14.93 -13.33 7.58
N SER A 96 -14.23 -13.81 6.54
CA SER A 96 -13.80 -15.20 6.43
C SER A 96 -12.57 -15.50 7.31
N GLN A 97 -12.48 -16.74 7.81
CA GLN A 97 -11.32 -17.24 8.58
C GLN A 97 -10.53 -18.31 7.81
N GLU A 98 -11.18 -18.99 6.86
CA GLU A 98 -10.58 -20.03 6.05
C GLU A 98 -9.86 -19.45 4.84
N PHE A 99 -8.70 -20.01 4.51
CA PHE A 99 -7.82 -19.49 3.46
C PHE A 99 -8.53 -19.34 2.11
N ALA A 100 -9.25 -20.39 1.67
CA ALA A 100 -9.95 -20.38 0.39
C ALA A 100 -11.05 -19.30 0.33
N ALA A 101 -11.81 -19.16 1.41
CA ALA A 101 -12.87 -18.16 1.53
C ALA A 101 -12.29 -16.73 1.61
N LEU A 102 -11.19 -16.54 2.35
CA LEU A 102 -10.45 -15.27 2.39
C LEU A 102 -9.91 -14.89 1.01
N LYS A 103 -9.33 -15.86 0.29
CA LYS A 103 -8.85 -15.66 -1.07
C LYS A 103 -10.00 -15.14 -1.94
N GLU A 104 -11.12 -15.85 -1.97
CA GLU A 104 -12.31 -15.44 -2.72
C GLU A 104 -12.81 -14.04 -2.31
N GLU A 105 -12.87 -13.77 -1.00
CA GLU A 105 -13.28 -12.47 -0.45
C GLU A 105 -12.38 -11.32 -0.94
N LEU A 106 -11.05 -11.54 -0.95
CA LEU A 106 -10.08 -10.57 -1.46
C LEU A 106 -10.25 -10.31 -2.95
N PHE A 107 -10.58 -11.33 -3.75
CA PHE A 107 -10.74 -11.21 -5.19
C PHE A 107 -12.08 -10.58 -5.60
N GLN A 108 -13.17 -10.90 -4.90
CA GLN A 108 -14.51 -10.44 -5.26
C GLN A 108 -14.88 -9.10 -4.62
N ASN A 109 -14.40 -8.83 -3.40
CA ASN A 109 -14.79 -7.65 -2.61
C ASN A 109 -13.62 -6.71 -2.29
N GLY A 110 -12.40 -7.03 -2.73
CA GLY A 110 -11.21 -6.25 -2.40
C GLY A 110 -11.00 -5.06 -3.32
N GLN A 111 -10.68 -3.89 -2.74
CA GLN A 111 -10.06 -2.79 -3.51
C GLN A 111 -8.64 -3.16 -3.99
N LEU A 112 -8.02 -4.17 -3.37
CA LEU A 112 -6.63 -4.57 -3.61
C LEU A 112 -6.37 -5.07 -5.02
N VAL A 113 -7.34 -5.76 -5.65
CA VAL A 113 -7.18 -6.27 -7.03
C VAL A 113 -6.98 -5.16 -8.07
N ARG A 114 -7.31 -3.91 -7.73
CA ARG A 114 -7.05 -2.74 -8.58
C ARG A 114 -5.56 -2.37 -8.62
N TRP A 115 -4.80 -2.77 -7.60
CA TRP A 115 -3.41 -2.35 -7.42
C TRP A 115 -2.42 -3.50 -7.44
N ILE A 116 -2.84 -4.66 -6.95
CA ILE A 116 -2.05 -5.87 -6.74
C ILE A 116 -2.53 -6.95 -7.70
N GLU A 117 -1.61 -7.50 -8.48
CA GLU A 117 -1.90 -8.59 -9.40
C GLU A 117 -2.23 -9.89 -8.65
N SER A 118 -3.00 -10.78 -9.29
CA SER A 118 -3.50 -12.00 -8.65
C SER A 118 -2.42 -12.89 -8.04
N PRO A 119 -1.27 -13.15 -8.71
CA PRO A 119 -0.22 -13.97 -8.14
C PRO A 119 0.41 -13.34 -6.88
N ASP A 120 0.62 -12.02 -6.90
CA ASP A 120 1.15 -11.29 -5.74
C ASP A 120 0.16 -11.27 -4.58
N LEU A 121 -1.13 -11.10 -4.88
CA LEU A 121 -2.17 -11.07 -3.85
C LEU A 121 -2.26 -12.41 -3.11
N GLU A 122 -2.22 -13.52 -3.84
CA GLU A 122 -2.21 -14.86 -3.25
C GLU A 122 -0.94 -15.14 -2.45
N ARG A 123 0.23 -14.77 -2.99
CA ARG A 123 1.52 -14.89 -2.28
C ARG A 123 1.51 -14.12 -0.96
N LEU A 124 1.00 -12.89 -0.97
CA LEU A 124 0.93 -12.04 0.21
C LEU A 124 -0.09 -12.56 1.23
N LEU A 125 -1.25 -13.04 0.78
CA LEU A 125 -2.22 -13.71 1.65
C LEU A 125 -1.57 -14.92 2.33
N ALA A 126 -0.92 -15.80 1.57
CA ALA A 126 -0.28 -17.00 2.10
C ALA A 126 0.84 -16.68 3.11
N LYS A 127 1.65 -15.65 2.85
CA LYS A 127 2.69 -15.17 3.77
C LYS A 127 2.14 -14.79 5.14
N ASP A 128 1.01 -14.08 5.18
CA ASP A 128 0.46 -13.54 6.42
C ASP A 128 -0.53 -14.46 7.13
N TYR A 129 -1.16 -15.39 6.41
CA TYR A 129 -2.32 -16.16 6.89
C TYR A 129 -2.04 -16.88 8.21
N GLU A 130 -1.04 -17.75 8.27
CA GLU A 130 -0.75 -18.55 9.47
C GLU A 130 -0.35 -17.71 10.67
N ALA A 131 0.47 -16.67 10.45
CA ALA A 131 0.90 -15.74 11.50
C ALA A 131 -0.27 -14.94 12.09
N GLN A 132 -1.34 -14.73 11.32
CA GLN A 132 -2.54 -13.99 11.75
C GLN A 132 -3.56 -14.87 12.49
N LYS A 133 -3.51 -16.20 12.35
CA LYS A 133 -4.38 -17.11 13.11
C LYS A 133 -3.96 -17.22 14.58
N THR A 134 -2.66 -17.13 14.85
CA THR A 134 -2.08 -17.45 16.17
C THR A 134 -1.45 -16.25 16.88
N GLY A 135 -1.21 -15.15 16.16
CA GLY A 135 -0.49 -13.98 16.69
C GLY A 135 -1.36 -12.94 17.40
N LYS A 136 -0.71 -11.92 17.97
CA LYS A 136 -1.35 -10.70 18.52
C LYS A 136 -2.09 -9.86 17.45
N ARG A 137 -1.95 -10.23 16.18
CA ARG A 137 -2.42 -9.48 15.01
C ARG A 137 -3.72 -10.13 14.51
N LYS A 138 -4.77 -9.33 14.34
CA LYS A 138 -6.11 -9.83 14.00
C LYS A 138 -6.23 -10.21 12.52
N MET A 139 -6.73 -11.42 12.24
CA MET A 139 -7.10 -11.87 10.89
C MET A 139 -7.98 -10.86 10.16
N ALA A 140 -8.94 -10.25 10.88
CA ALA A 140 -9.82 -9.19 10.37
C ALA A 140 -9.08 -8.07 9.61
N ASN A 141 -7.82 -7.79 9.96
CA ASN A 141 -7.04 -6.68 9.39
C ASN A 141 -6.17 -7.09 8.17
N ILE A 142 -6.29 -8.33 7.68
CA ILE A 142 -5.36 -8.89 6.68
C ILE A 142 -5.31 -8.12 5.37
N LYS A 143 -6.44 -7.56 4.89
CA LYS A 143 -6.51 -6.70 3.70
C LYS A 143 -5.52 -5.54 3.76
N VAL A 144 -5.51 -4.82 4.88
CA VAL A 144 -4.64 -3.64 5.04
C VAL A 144 -3.18 -4.05 5.21
N ARG A 145 -2.89 -5.22 5.78
CA ARG A 145 -1.51 -5.71 5.84
C ARG A 145 -0.97 -6.06 4.47
N ILE A 146 -1.70 -6.86 3.70
CA ILE A 146 -1.33 -7.21 2.32
C ILE A 146 -1.04 -5.93 1.51
N MET A 147 -1.89 -4.92 1.64
CA MET A 147 -1.70 -3.62 1.00
C MET A 147 -0.38 -2.94 1.41
N LEU A 148 -0.11 -2.83 2.71
CA LEU A 148 1.09 -2.18 3.22
C LEU A 148 2.36 -2.97 2.89
N ASP A 149 2.31 -4.31 3.00
CA ASP A 149 3.40 -5.20 2.63
C ASP A 149 3.76 -5.03 1.14
N ARG A 150 2.75 -4.93 0.27
CA ARG A 150 3.01 -4.69 -1.16
C ARG A 150 3.59 -3.30 -1.41
N LEU A 151 3.09 -2.25 -0.76
CA LEU A 151 3.67 -0.91 -0.87
C LEU A 151 5.13 -0.89 -0.39
N GLN A 152 5.45 -1.64 0.67
CA GLN A 152 6.81 -1.79 1.16
C GLN A 152 7.72 -2.53 0.17
N GLU A 153 7.23 -3.58 -0.50
CA GLU A 153 7.97 -4.24 -1.59
C GLU A 153 8.27 -3.27 -2.73
N LEU A 154 7.29 -2.47 -3.15
CA LEU A 154 7.47 -1.44 -4.19
C LEU A 154 8.47 -0.37 -3.77
N ALA A 155 8.42 0.08 -2.51
CA ALA A 155 9.38 1.03 -1.94
C ALA A 155 10.82 0.48 -1.99
N ALA A 156 11.00 -0.79 -1.61
CA ALA A 156 12.30 -1.46 -1.66
C ALA A 156 12.83 -1.58 -3.09
N LEU A 157 11.98 -1.98 -4.04
CA LEU A 157 12.32 -2.05 -5.46
C LEU A 157 12.73 -0.68 -6.02
N ALA A 158 11.94 0.36 -5.75
CA ALA A 158 12.21 1.70 -6.24
C ALA A 158 13.49 2.30 -5.63
N SER A 159 13.75 2.03 -4.34
CA SER A 159 15.01 2.41 -3.69
C SER A 159 16.22 1.71 -4.33
N GLY A 160 16.11 0.42 -4.64
CA GLY A 160 17.14 -0.33 -5.36
C GLY A 160 17.42 0.24 -6.76
N LEU A 161 16.37 0.57 -7.52
CA LEU A 161 16.52 1.20 -8.83
C LEU A 161 17.11 2.61 -8.74
N LYS A 162 16.68 3.41 -7.78
CA LYS A 162 17.25 4.75 -7.52
C LYS A 162 18.75 4.67 -7.28
N LYS A 163 19.23 3.71 -6.47
CA LYS A 163 20.66 3.52 -6.21
C LYS A 163 21.43 3.26 -7.50
N ARG A 164 20.97 2.30 -8.32
CA ARG A 164 21.57 1.99 -9.63
C ARG A 164 21.54 3.18 -10.58
N ALA A 165 20.44 3.94 -10.59
CA ALA A 165 20.29 5.12 -11.42
C ALA A 165 21.25 6.24 -10.99
N GLN A 166 21.45 6.42 -9.69
CA GLN A 166 22.42 7.36 -9.14
C GLN A 166 23.86 6.96 -9.50
N GLU A 167 24.22 5.68 -9.41
CA GLU A 167 25.52 5.16 -9.84
C GLU A 167 25.78 5.45 -11.33
N LYS A 168 24.78 5.22 -12.19
CA LYS A 168 24.87 5.56 -13.62
C LYS A 168 25.04 7.07 -13.85
N LEU A 169 24.33 7.90 -13.11
CA LEU A 169 24.43 9.37 -13.22
C LEU A 169 25.82 9.86 -12.81
N GLN A 170 26.42 9.27 -11.77
CA GLN A 170 27.74 9.63 -11.27
C GLN A 170 28.89 9.04 -12.09
N GLY A 171 28.74 7.82 -12.61
CA GLY A 171 29.77 7.14 -13.41
C GLY A 171 29.88 7.63 -14.85
N GLY A 172 28.94 8.47 -15.30
CA GLY A 172 29.06 9.22 -16.55
C GLY A 172 29.50 10.67 -16.36
N ALA A 173 29.86 11.09 -15.14
CA ALA A 173 30.46 12.40 -14.87
C ALA A 173 31.99 12.37 -15.06
#